data_AF-A0AAU5YDZ2-F1
#
_entry.id   AF-A0AAU5YDZ2-F1
#
_cell.length_a   1.000
_cell.length_b   1.000
_cell.length_c   1.000
_cell.angle_alpha   90.00
_cell.angle_beta   90.00
_cell.angle_gamma   90.00
#
_symmetry.space_group_name_H-M   'P 1'
#
loop_
_entity.id
_entity.type
_entity.pdbx_description
1 polymer ?
#
loop_
_entity_poly.entity_id
_entity_poly.type
_entity_poly.pdbx_seq_one_letter_code
_entity_poly.pdbx_strand_id
1 'polypeptide(L)'
;MATSSQTPTVLPLSEALSPQRKSYMAALSLAETIMSEALALPSSFDVNVHPWTPNSPELRFYFHHDVPGLRQFRDDQMLTESMTEREDGSVYIEAVRDDVNGVRVVAWTLSDAKSSAVAA
;
A
#
# COMPACT_ATOMS: atom_id res chain seq x y z
N MET A 1 24.01 24.05 51.28
CA MET A 1 22.83 23.71 50.47
C MET A 1 23.15 24.09 49.02
N ALA A 2 23.42 23.11 48.16
CA ALA A 2 23.74 23.35 46.76
C ALA A 2 22.53 22.95 45.91
N THR A 3 21.88 23.93 45.29
CA THR A 3 20.80 23.72 44.32
C THR A 3 21.41 23.32 42.99
N SER A 4 21.32 22.03 42.63
CA SER A 4 21.64 21.57 41.28
C SER A 4 20.54 22.00 40.32
N SER A 5 20.88 22.93 39.43
CA SER A 5 20.04 23.31 38.30
C SER A 5 20.16 22.24 37.21
N GLN A 6 19.15 21.37 37.09
CA GLN A 6 19.01 20.49 35.93
C GLN A 6 18.57 21.32 34.72
N THR A 7 19.45 21.47 33.74
CA THR A 7 19.10 21.99 32.41
C THR A 7 18.23 20.94 31.70
N PRO A 8 17.05 21.28 31.18
CA PRO A 8 16.24 20.33 30.44
C PRO A 8 16.94 19.98 29.13
N THR A 9 17.35 18.71 28.99
CA THR A 9 17.84 18.16 27.73
C THR A 9 16.72 18.22 26.70
N VAL A 10 16.81 19.15 25.75
CA VAL A 10 15.92 19.21 24.59
C VAL A 10 16.37 18.08 23.65
N LEU A 11 15.64 16.96 23.67
CA LEU A 11 15.84 15.88 22.71
C LEU A 11 15.53 16.40 21.29
N PRO A 12 16.36 16.08 20.29
CA PRO A 12 16.11 16.50 18.92
C PRO A 12 14.79 15.90 18.42
N LEU A 13 13.95 16.73 17.75
CA LEU A 13 12.63 16.35 17.22
C LEU A 13 12.65 15.08 16.33
N SER A 14 13.80 14.73 15.76
CA SER A 14 14.01 13.51 14.97
C SER A 14 13.91 12.20 15.78
N GLU A 15 14.11 12.27 17.10
CA GLU A 15 13.97 11.12 18.02
C GLU A 15 12.54 10.93 18.55
N ALA A 16 11.63 11.89 18.33
CA ALA A 16 10.30 11.89 18.94
C ALA A 16 9.18 11.21 18.11
N LEU A 17 9.47 10.70 16.92
CA LEU A 17 8.47 10.01 16.09
C LEU A 17 8.44 8.51 16.40
N SER A 18 7.26 7.99 16.73
CA SER A 18 7.06 6.55 16.89
C SER A 18 7.47 5.81 15.60
N PRO A 19 7.99 4.57 15.69
CA PRO A 19 8.32 3.78 14.51
C PRO A 19 7.15 3.67 13.52
N GLN A 20 5.93 3.57 14.04
CA GLN A 20 4.70 3.58 13.23
C GLN A 20 4.57 4.82 12.35
N ARG A 21 4.79 6.01 12.93
CA ARG A 21 4.70 7.27 12.19
C ARG A 21 5.81 7.37 11.13
N LYS A 22 7.02 6.89 11.43
CA LYS A 22 8.13 6.86 10.46
C LYS A 22 7.79 5.96 9.27
N SER A 23 7.33 4.74 9.53
CA SER A 23 6.91 3.78 8.51
C SER A 23 5.75 4.29 7.66
N TYR A 24 4.75 4.92 8.30
CA TYR A 24 3.61 5.51 7.61
C TYR A 24 4.05 6.61 6.63
N MET A 25 4.94 7.51 7.06
CA MET A 25 5.46 8.59 6.20
C MET A 25 6.33 8.05 5.07
N ALA A 26 7.12 7.00 5.31
CA ALA A 26 7.89 6.33 4.28
C ALA A 26 6.99 5.70 3.20
N ALA A 27 5.91 5.02 3.62
CA ALA A 27 4.94 4.44 2.69
C ALA A 27 4.17 5.50 1.91
N LEU A 28 3.81 6.64 2.53
CA LEU A 28 3.20 7.77 1.81
C LEU A 28 4.14 8.39 0.77
N SER A 29 5.41 8.61 1.13
CA SER A 29 6.42 9.12 0.20
C SER A 29 6.61 8.18 -0.99
N LEU A 30 6.59 6.86 -0.74
CA LEU A 30 6.65 5.86 -1.81
C LEU A 30 5.39 5.90 -2.68
N ALA A 31 4.20 6.03 -2.09
CA ALA A 31 2.95 6.12 -2.82
C ALA A 31 2.94 7.33 -3.77
N GLU A 32 3.40 8.49 -3.31
CA GLU A 32 3.53 9.69 -4.15
C GLU A 32 4.47 9.45 -5.33
N THR A 33 5.62 8.83 -5.08
CA THR A 33 6.60 8.50 -6.14
C THR A 33 5.97 7.58 -7.18
N ILE A 34 5.38 6.46 -6.74
CA ILE A 34 4.72 5.49 -7.63
C ILE A 34 3.62 6.16 -8.44
N MET A 35 2.73 6.94 -7.80
CA MET A 35 1.65 7.63 -8.50
C MET A 35 2.15 8.68 -9.50
N SER A 36 3.32 9.29 -9.27
CA SER A 36 3.91 10.26 -10.20
C SER A 36 4.52 9.61 -11.45
N GLU A 37 4.88 8.33 -11.37
CA GLU A 37 5.55 7.58 -12.44
C GLU A 37 4.61 6.59 -13.15
N ALA A 38 3.50 6.20 -12.52
CA ALA A 38 2.58 5.19 -13.01
C ALA A 38 1.84 5.62 -14.29
N LEU A 39 1.78 4.73 -15.28
CA LEU A 39 1.02 4.94 -16.51
C LEU A 39 -0.48 4.68 -16.33
N ALA A 40 -0.83 3.79 -15.40
CA ALA A 40 -2.21 3.50 -15.00
C ALA A 40 -2.43 3.93 -13.55
N LEU A 41 -3.38 4.84 -13.33
CA LEU A 41 -3.68 5.34 -12.00
C LEU A 41 -4.72 4.47 -11.28
N PRO A 42 -4.53 4.20 -9.97
CA PRO A 42 -5.50 3.50 -9.16
C PRO A 42 -6.73 4.38 -8.91
N SER A 43 -7.88 3.75 -8.63
CA SER A 43 -9.09 4.45 -8.18
C SER A 43 -8.95 5.00 -6.76
N SER A 44 -8.23 4.28 -5.91
CA SER A 44 -7.89 4.72 -4.55
C SER A 44 -6.64 3.98 -4.06
N PHE A 45 -6.03 4.50 -3.00
CA PHE A 45 -4.98 3.79 -2.28
C PHE A 45 -5.09 4.00 -0.78
N ASP A 46 -4.53 3.08 -0.01
CA ASP A 46 -4.48 3.13 1.43
C ASP A 46 -3.09 2.72 1.95
N VAL A 47 -2.71 3.30 3.09
CA VAL A 47 -1.47 2.98 3.80
C VAL A 47 -1.84 2.41 5.15
N ASN A 48 -1.46 1.16 5.38
CA ASN A 48 -1.70 0.44 6.62
C ASN A 48 -0.38 0.25 7.38
N VAL A 49 -0.39 0.61 8.66
CA VAL A 49 0.71 0.31 9.58
C VAL A 49 0.11 -0.35 10.81
N HIS A 50 0.23 -1.67 10.88
CA HIS A 50 -0.35 -2.42 11.98
C HIS A 50 0.42 -2.17 13.29
N PRO A 51 -0.27 -2.09 14.45
CA PRO A 51 0.38 -1.88 15.74
C PRO A 51 1.41 -2.96 16.11
N TRP A 52 1.20 -4.19 15.66
CA TRP A 52 2.06 -5.35 15.94
C TRP A 52 3.23 -5.51 14.95
N THR A 53 3.23 -4.80 13.82
CA THR A 53 4.32 -4.76 12.84
C THR A 53 4.64 -3.32 12.43
N PRO A 54 5.11 -2.48 13.38
CA PRO A 54 5.24 -1.04 13.16
C PRO A 54 6.32 -0.65 12.14
N ASN A 55 7.18 -1.58 11.75
CA ASN A 55 8.27 -1.39 10.78
C ASN A 55 7.97 -1.99 9.40
N SER A 56 6.78 -2.54 9.20
CA SER A 56 6.38 -3.21 7.95
C SER A 56 5.06 -2.60 7.47
N PRO A 57 5.11 -1.36 6.95
CA PRO A 57 3.93 -0.72 6.37
C PRO A 57 3.50 -1.46 5.10
N GLU A 58 2.20 -1.44 4.84
CA GLU A 58 1.59 -1.96 3.61
C GLU A 58 0.91 -0.82 2.86
N LEU A 59 1.22 -0.70 1.58
CA LEU A 59 0.62 0.24 0.64
C LEU A 59 -0.26 -0.56 -0.33
N ARG A 60 -1.56 -0.29 -0.31
CA ARG A 60 -2.54 -0.99 -1.16
C ARG A 60 -3.13 -0.03 -2.19
N PHE A 61 -3.17 -0.46 -3.44
CA PHE A 61 -3.75 0.26 -4.57
C PHE A 61 -4.96 -0.50 -5.09
N TYR A 62 -6.09 0.17 -5.23
CA TYR A 62 -7.32 -0.42 -5.74
C TYR A 62 -7.65 0.10 -7.15
N PHE A 63 -7.94 -0.82 -8.06
CA PHE A 63 -8.43 -0.56 -9.41
C PHE A 63 -9.89 -1.01 -9.50
N HIS A 64 -10.84 -0.07 -9.61
CA HIS A 64 -12.27 -0.40 -9.62
C HIS A 64 -12.69 -1.06 -10.94
N HIS A 65 -12.85 -2.39 -10.93
CA HIS A 65 -13.18 -3.22 -12.09
C HIS A 65 -12.23 -3.08 -13.30
N ASP A 66 -11.04 -2.49 -13.10
CA ASP A 66 -10.08 -2.18 -14.16
C ASP A 66 -8.91 -3.18 -14.15
N VAL A 67 -9.16 -4.35 -14.76
CA VAL A 67 -8.14 -5.39 -14.93
C VAL A 67 -6.99 -4.95 -15.85
N PRO A 68 -7.23 -4.27 -17.00
CA PRO A 68 -6.13 -3.75 -17.83
C PRO A 68 -5.25 -2.75 -17.08
N GLY A 69 -5.83 -1.79 -16.36
CA GLY A 69 -5.07 -0.81 -15.57
C GLY A 69 -4.26 -1.46 -14.46
N LEU A 70 -4.85 -2.43 -13.73
CA LEU A 70 -4.13 -3.22 -12.74
C LEU A 70 -2.91 -3.93 -13.34
N ARG A 71 -3.06 -4.55 -14.52
CA ARG A 71 -1.96 -5.29 -15.17
C ARG A 71 -0.87 -4.37 -15.70
N GLN A 72 -1.23 -3.21 -16.23
CA GLN A 72 -0.25 -2.19 -16.60
C GLN A 72 0.54 -1.73 -15.36
N PHE A 73 -0.16 -1.41 -14.26
CA PHE A 73 0.47 -1.01 -13.01
C PHE A 73 1.37 -2.10 -12.42
N ARG A 74 0.92 -3.36 -12.48
CA ARG A 74 1.72 -4.54 -12.10
C ARG A 74 3.04 -4.57 -12.86
N ASP A 75 2.99 -4.38 -14.18
CA ASP A 75 4.19 -4.44 -15.03
C ASP A 75 5.13 -3.26 -14.74
N ASP A 76 4.59 -2.05 -14.59
CA ASP A 76 5.35 -0.84 -14.24
C ASP A 76 6.10 -0.99 -12.90
N GLN A 77 5.45 -1.63 -11.91
CA GLN A 77 5.96 -1.75 -10.54
C GLN A 77 6.64 -3.10 -10.25
N MET A 78 6.73 -3.99 -11.25
CA MET A 78 7.27 -5.35 -11.15
C MET A 78 6.60 -6.19 -10.07
N LEU A 79 5.27 -6.16 -10.01
CA LEU A 79 4.46 -6.92 -9.05
C LEU A 79 4.18 -8.35 -9.57
N THR A 80 3.97 -9.29 -8.64
CA THR A 80 3.60 -10.68 -8.96
C THR A 80 2.08 -10.87 -8.82
N GLU A 81 1.39 -11.22 -9.91
CA GLU A 81 -0.06 -11.43 -9.95
C GLU A 81 -0.47 -12.80 -9.40
N SER A 82 -1.60 -12.82 -8.70
CA SER A 82 -2.38 -13.97 -8.31
C SER A 82 -3.85 -13.71 -8.59
N MET A 83 -4.61 -14.76 -8.90
CA MET A 83 -6.02 -14.68 -9.24
C MET A 83 -6.81 -15.73 -8.47
N THR A 84 -7.91 -15.30 -7.87
CA THR A 84 -8.82 -16.16 -7.10
C THR A 84 -10.25 -15.93 -7.57
N GLU A 85 -10.89 -16.98 -8.08
CA GLU A 85 -12.31 -16.99 -8.37
C GLU A 85 -13.11 -17.23 -7.08
N ARG A 86 -14.18 -16.45 -6.88
CA ARG A 86 -15.08 -16.56 -5.72
C ARG A 86 -16.32 -17.39 -6.06
N GLU A 87 -17.04 -17.83 -5.03
CA GLU A 87 -18.25 -18.64 -5.18
C GLU A 87 -19.36 -17.95 -5.98
N ASP A 88 -19.40 -16.63 -5.97
CA ASP A 88 -20.34 -15.81 -6.75
C ASP A 88 -19.93 -15.62 -8.22
N GLY A 89 -18.81 -16.22 -8.63
CA GLY A 89 -18.23 -16.11 -9.97
C GLY A 89 -17.40 -14.84 -10.19
N SER A 90 -17.33 -13.93 -9.22
CA SER A 90 -16.45 -12.76 -9.29
C SER A 90 -14.99 -13.19 -9.19
N VAL A 91 -14.10 -12.41 -9.80
CA VAL A 91 -12.66 -12.70 -9.81
C VAL A 91 -11.93 -11.62 -9.04
N TYR A 92 -11.23 -12.04 -7.99
CA TYR A 92 -10.27 -11.21 -7.28
C TYR A 92 -8.88 -11.39 -7.92
N ILE A 93 -8.28 -10.29 -8.35
CA ILE A 93 -6.90 -10.29 -8.87
C ILE A 93 -6.09 -9.39 -7.96
N GLU A 94 -4.97 -9.91 -7.45
CA GLU A 94 -4.03 -9.19 -6.60
C GLU A 94 -2.62 -9.36 -7.14
N ALA A 95 -1.89 -8.26 -7.21
CA ALA A 95 -0.48 -8.22 -7.54
C ALA A 95 0.33 -7.68 -6.36
N VAL A 96 1.37 -8.42 -5.96
CA VAL A 96 2.14 -8.11 -4.74
C VAL A 96 3.62 -7.99 -5.08
N ARG A 97 4.28 -7.05 -4.41
CA ARG A 97 5.73 -7.02 -4.27
C ARG A 97 6.08 -6.72 -2.83
N ASP A 98 6.82 -7.65 -2.23
CA ASP A 98 7.33 -7.48 -0.89
C ASP A 98 8.60 -6.62 -0.90
N ASP A 99 8.77 -5.85 0.17
CA ASP A 99 9.99 -5.09 0.50
C ASP A 99 10.47 -4.07 -0.56
N VAL A 100 9.57 -3.19 -1.01
CA VAL A 100 9.94 -1.99 -1.75
C VAL A 100 10.40 -0.93 -0.74
N ASN A 101 11.71 -0.86 -0.49
CA ASN A 101 12.30 0.02 0.53
C ASN A 101 11.67 -0.18 1.93
N GLY A 102 11.41 -1.42 2.34
CA GLY A 102 10.74 -1.74 3.60
C GLY A 102 9.22 -1.66 3.57
N VAL A 103 8.60 -1.34 2.43
CA VAL A 103 7.14 -1.23 2.27
C VAL A 103 6.62 -2.39 1.43
N ARG A 104 5.57 -3.07 1.91
CA ARG A 104 4.85 -4.06 1.10
C ARG A 104 3.91 -3.34 0.14
N VAL A 105 4.01 -3.57 -1.16
CA VAL A 105 3.15 -2.95 -2.17
C VAL A 105 2.18 -4.00 -2.71
N VAL A 106 0.89 -3.65 -2.68
CA VAL A 106 -0.21 -4.49 -3.15
C VAL A 106 -1.04 -3.67 -4.13
N ALA A 107 -1.38 -4.24 -5.28
CA ALA A 107 -2.39 -3.69 -6.19
C ALA A 107 -3.47 -4.74 -6.40
N TRP A 108 -4.74 -4.35 -6.42
CA TRP A 108 -5.83 -5.32 -6.55
C TRP A 108 -7.04 -4.77 -7.29
N THR A 109 -7.82 -5.69 -7.86
CA THR A 109 -9.13 -5.41 -8.46
C THR A 109 -10.10 -6.56 -8.16
N LEU A 110 -11.39 -6.26 -8.27
CA LEU A 110 -12.46 -7.23 -8.25
C LEU A 110 -13.21 -7.07 -9.57
N SER A 111 -13.21 -8.09 -10.44
CA SER A 111 -14.03 -8.08 -11.65
C SER A 111 -15.32 -8.84 -11.41
N ASP A 112 -16.41 -8.37 -12.01
CA ASP A 112 -17.71 -9.01 -11.89
C ASP A 112 -17.69 -10.43 -12.45
N ALA A 113 -18.63 -11.24 -11.96
CA ALA A 113 -18.91 -12.54 -12.55
C ALA A 113 -19.22 -12.36 -14.02
N LYS A 114 -18.60 -13.21 -14.86
CA LYS A 114 -18.81 -13.19 -16.30
C LYS A 114 -20.32 -13.32 -16.55
N SER A 115 -20.98 -12.21 -16.86
CA SER A 115 -22.41 -12.21 -17.13
C SER A 115 -22.63 -13.10 -18.34
N SER A 116 -23.10 -14.32 -18.09
CA SER A 116 -23.51 -15.25 -19.13
C SER A 116 -24.78 -14.69 -19.74
N ALA A 117 -24.63 -13.73 -20.65
CA ALA A 117 -25.67 -13.27 -21.55
C ALA A 117 -26.02 -14.41 -22.52
N VAL A 118 -26.80 -15.38 -22.05
CA VAL A 118 -27.58 -16.31 -22.86
C VAL A 118 -28.95 -16.43 -22.21
N ALA A 119 -29.76 -15.40 -22.39
CA ALA A 119 -31.20 -15.53 -22.46
C ALA A 119 -31.58 -15.11 -23.88
N ALA A 120 -31.51 -16.08 -24.79
CA ALA A 120 -32.08 -16.02 -26.13
C ALA A 120 -33.25 -17.00 -26.19
#